data_AF-A0A1B1BQB0-F1
#
_entry.id   AF-A0A1B1BQB0-F1
#
_cell.length_a   1.000
_cell.length_b   1.000
_cell.length_c   1.000
_cell.angle_alpha   90.00
_cell.angle_beta   90.00
_cell.angle_gamma   90.00
#
_symmetry.space_group_name_H-M   'P 1'
#
loop_
_entity.id
_entity.type
_entity.pdbx_description
1 polymer ?
#
loop_
_entity_poly.entity_id
_entity_poly.type
_entity_poly.pdbx_seq_one_letter_code
_entity_poly.pdbx_strand_id
1 'polypeptide(L)'
;MVFGANPLRGAIIRLLALNPEGMTSGAIQRELNTTYQTVFRHLQEMESTGIVTSDAGEKRQGQRVIYVLDSSALRAALHGYEAYLLGG
;
A
#
# COMPACT_ATOMS: atom_id res chain seq x y z
N MET A 1 -12.98 4.07 11.04
CA MET A 1 -11.96 3.20 11.65
C MET A 1 -11.50 3.88 12.94
N VAL A 2 -11.48 3.16 14.06
CA VAL A 2 -11.21 3.71 15.41
C VAL A 2 -9.71 3.97 15.65
N PHE A 3 -8.83 3.26 14.94
CA PHE A 3 -7.38 3.47 15.01
C PHE A 3 -6.95 4.29 13.79
N GLY A 4 -6.07 5.28 13.98
CA GLY A 4 -5.77 6.41 13.08
C GLY A 4 -5.19 6.10 11.69
N ALA A 5 -5.52 4.95 11.11
CA ALA A 5 -5.23 4.61 9.72
C ALA A 5 -6.03 5.54 8.79
N ASN A 6 -5.31 6.23 7.91
CA ASN A 6 -5.89 6.98 6.81
C ASN A 6 -6.84 6.05 6.01
N PRO A 7 -8.14 6.39 5.86
CA PRO A 7 -9.12 5.54 5.17
C PRO A 7 -8.69 5.16 3.75
N LEU A 8 -8.01 6.06 3.05
CA LEU A 8 -7.51 5.81 1.70
C LEU A 8 -6.39 4.77 1.70
N ARG A 9 -5.47 4.82 2.66
CA ARG A 9 -4.41 3.83 2.79
C ARG A 9 -4.99 2.43 3.03
N GLY A 10 -5.99 2.32 3.90
CA GLY A 10 -6.72 1.07 4.11
C GLY A 10 -7.41 0.55 2.85
N ALA A 11 -8.00 1.45 2.05
CA ALA A 11 -8.61 1.09 0.78
C ALA A 11 -7.59 0.59 -0.26
N ILE A 12 -6.42 1.22 -0.36
CA ILE A 12 -5.33 0.77 -1.25
C ILE A 12 -4.83 -0.62 -0.82
N ILE A 13 -4.56 -0.82 0.48
CA ILE A 13 -4.14 -2.13 1.01
C ILE A 13 -5.18 -3.20 0.68
N ARG A 14 -6.47 -2.90 0.89
CA ARG A 14 -7.55 -3.84 0.55
C ARG A 14 -7.57 -4.18 -0.94
N LEU A 15 -7.42 -3.19 -1.82
CA LEU A 15 -7.37 -3.45 -3.28
C LEU A 15 -6.19 -4.35 -3.65
N LEU A 16 -4.99 -4.07 -3.13
CA LEU A 16 -3.82 -4.90 -3.39
C LEU A 16 -3.98 -6.31 -2.80
N ALA A 17 -4.61 -6.46 -1.63
CA ALA A 17 -4.91 -7.76 -1.06
C ALA A 17 -5.89 -8.59 -1.91
N LEU A 18 -6.84 -7.94 -2.58
CA LEU A 18 -7.78 -8.57 -3.50
C LEU A 18 -7.18 -8.88 -4.88
N ASN A 19 -6.01 -8.33 -5.19
CA ASN A 19 -5.32 -8.48 -6.47
C ASN A 19 -3.87 -8.94 -6.24
N PRO A 20 -3.63 -10.26 -5.99
CA PRO A 20 -2.31 -10.78 -5.64
C PRO A 20 -1.24 -10.58 -6.72
N GLU A 21 -1.66 -10.53 -7.99
CA GLU A 21 -0.81 -10.22 -9.15
C GLU A 21 -0.31 -8.76 -9.17
N GLY A 22 -0.81 -7.94 -8.25
CA GLY A 22 -0.49 -6.53 -8.12
C GLY A 22 -1.34 -5.63 -9.01
N MET A 23 -1.22 -4.33 -8.74
CA MET A 23 -1.94 -3.29 -9.47
C MET A 23 -1.05 -2.11 -9.78
N THR A 24 -1.34 -1.42 -10.88
CA THR A 24 -0.69 -0.14 -11.18
C THR A 24 -1.33 0.99 -10.39
N SER A 25 -0.56 2.06 -10.12
CA SER A 25 -1.08 3.29 -9.50
C SER A 25 -2.28 3.88 -10.26
N GLY A 26 -2.27 3.84 -11.59
CA GLY A 26 -3.40 4.28 -12.42
C GLY A 26 -4.63 3.38 -12.32
N ALA A 27 -4.47 2.07 -12.13
CA ALA A 27 -5.60 1.16 -11.89
C ALA A 27 -6.22 1.42 -10.52
N ILE A 28 -5.40 1.55 -9.47
CA ILE A 28 -5.84 1.88 -8.12
C ILE A 28 -6.56 3.24 -8.08
N GLN A 29 -6.03 4.24 -8.78
CA GLN A 29 -6.65 5.56 -8.91
C GLN A 29 -8.09 5.46 -9.43
N ARG A 30 -8.31 4.70 -10.50
CA ARG A 30 -9.64 4.54 -11.12
C ARG A 30 -10.60 3.85 -10.16
N GLU A 31 -10.17 2.78 -9.51
CA GLU A 31 -11.01 2.03 -8.57
C GLU A 31 -11.40 2.85 -7.32
N LEU A 32 -10.48 3.68 -6.83
CA LEU A 32 -10.71 4.50 -5.63
C LEU A 32 -11.29 5.88 -5.93
N ASN A 33 -11.55 6.19 -7.21
CA ASN A 33 -12.03 7.48 -7.68
C ASN A 33 -11.30 8.67 -7.00
N THR A 34 -9.97 8.64 -7.01
CA THR A 34 -9.12 9.64 -6.34
C THR A 34 -8.04 10.16 -7.29
N THR A 35 -7.16 11.04 -6.82
CA THR A 35 -6.08 11.59 -7.66
C THR A 35 -4.88 10.67 -7.71
N TYR A 36 -4.23 10.63 -8.89
CA TYR A 36 -3.00 9.86 -9.09
C TYR A 36 -1.94 10.21 -8.04
N GLN A 37 -1.75 11.50 -7.75
CA GLN A 37 -0.73 12.00 -6.82
C GLN A 37 -0.97 11.47 -5.41
N THR A 38 -2.24 11.38 -4.97
CA THR A 38 -2.58 10.88 -3.64
C THR A 38 -2.29 9.39 -3.53
N VAL A 39 -2.69 8.60 -4.54
CA VAL A 39 -2.38 7.17 -4.59
C VAL A 39 -0.87 6.94 -4.63
N PHE A 40 -0.17 7.65 -5.51
CA PHE A 40 1.27 7.49 -5.69
C PHE A 40 2.04 7.80 -4.41
N ARG A 41 1.70 8.90 -3.71
CA ARG A 41 2.30 9.23 -2.41
C ARG A 41 2.10 8.09 -1.40
N HIS A 42 0.88 7.57 -1.27
CA HIS A 42 0.63 6.48 -0.33
C HIS A 42 1.34 5.18 -0.72
N LEU A 43 1.43 4.87 -2.01
CA LEU A 43 2.20 3.71 -2.49
C LEU A 43 3.68 3.86 -2.15
N GLN A 44 4.28 5.04 -2.35
CA GLN A 44 5.67 5.31 -1.98
C GLN A 44 5.90 5.18 -0.46
N GLU A 45 4.99 5.71 0.35
CA GLU A 45 5.06 5.58 1.82
C GLU A 45 4.94 4.13 2.28
N MET A 46 4.10 3.31 1.62
CA MET A 46 3.96 1.89 1.99
C MET A 46 5.12 1.04 1.46
N GLU A 47 5.69 1.42 0.33
CA GLU A 47 6.88 0.81 -0.24
C GLU A 47 8.11 1.08 0.64
N SER A 48 8.27 2.30 1.15
CA SER A 48 9.37 2.63 2.07
C SER A 48 9.29 1.90 3.41
N THR A 49 8.08 1.47 3.83
CA THR A 49 7.89 0.62 5.02
C THR A 49 7.95 -0.88 4.71
N GLY A 50 8.15 -1.28 3.46
CA GLY A 50 8.18 -2.68 3.03
C GLY A 50 6.83 -3.41 3.04
N ILE A 51 5.71 -2.68 3.22
CA ILE A 51 4.35 -3.27 3.20
C ILE A 51 3.92 -3.53 1.76
N VAL A 52 4.44 -2.75 0.82
CA VAL A 52 4.20 -2.89 -0.61
C VAL A 52 5.55 -3.06 -1.29
N THR A 53 5.61 -3.94 -2.28
CA THR A 53 6.75 -4.07 -3.18
C THR A 53 6.35 -3.61 -4.57
N SER A 54 7.33 -3.24 -5.40
CA SER A 54 7.07 -2.90 -6.79
C SER A 54 8.06 -3.58 -7.73
N ASP A 55 7.65 -3.79 -8.97
CA ASP A 55 8.50 -4.31 -10.06
C ASP A 55 9.38 -3.23 -10.71
N ALA A 56 9.42 -2.03 -10.12
CA ALA A 56 10.19 -0.93 -10.65
C ALA A 56 11.70 -1.13 -10.40
N GLY A 57 12.49 -1.09 -11.47
CA GLY A 57 13.93 -0.90 -11.37
C GLY A 57 14.32 0.55 -11.02
N GLU A 58 15.61 0.90 -11.18
CA GLU A 58 16.13 2.23 -10.84
C GLU A 58 15.48 3.40 -11.61
N LYS A 59 14.80 3.13 -12.75
CA LYS A 59 14.09 4.15 -13.55
C LYS A 59 12.57 3.94 -13.50
N ARG A 60 11.89 4.75 -12.69
CA ARG A 60 10.42 4.79 -12.57
C ARG A 60 9.71 5.65 -13.62
N GLN A 61 10.44 6.54 -14.31
CA GLN A 61 9.85 7.47 -15.28
C GLN A 61 9.52 6.77 -16.60
N GLY A 62 8.24 6.75 -16.97
CA GLY A 62 7.76 6.17 -18.24
C GLY A 62 7.52 4.65 -18.21
N GLN A 63 7.84 3.97 -17.10
CA GLN A 63 7.59 2.54 -16.94
C GLN A 63 6.25 2.29 -16.23
N ARG A 64 5.53 1.27 -16.69
CA ARG A 64 4.36 0.75 -15.96
C ARG A 64 4.86 0.01 -14.73
N VAL A 65 4.57 0.55 -13.55
CA VAL A 65 4.94 -0.05 -12.25
C VAL A 65 3.75 -0.81 -11.68
N ILE A 66 3.97 -2.08 -11.34
CA ILE A 66 3.03 -2.96 -10.64
C ILE A 66 3.43 -2.98 -9.17
N TYR A 67 2.47 -2.67 -8.31
CA TYR A 67 2.61 -2.72 -6.86
C TYR A 67 1.93 -3.96 -6.33
N VAL A 68 2.60 -4.69 -5.44
CA VAL A 68 2.12 -5.92 -4.81
C VAL A 68 2.14 -5.74 -3.31
N LEU A 69 1.11 -6.23 -2.61
CA LEU A 69 1.09 -6.22 -1.15
C LEU A 69 1.97 -7.35 -0.60
N ASP A 70 2.92 -7.01 0.28
CA ASP A 70 3.55 -8.01 1.13
C ASP A 70 2.64 -8.28 2.33
N SER A 71 1.86 -9.35 2.21
CA SER A 71 0.92 -9.77 3.26
C SER A 71 1.62 -10.21 4.55
N SER A 72 2.88 -10.66 4.48
CA SER A 72 3.66 -11.06 5.64
C SER A 72 4.14 -9.83 6.42
N ALA A 73 4.69 -8.84 5.71
CA ALA A 73 5.10 -7.56 6.28
C ALA A 73 3.91 -6.80 6.88
N LEU A 74 2.75 -6.81 6.22
CA LEU A 74 1.53 -6.21 6.75
C LEU A 74 1.08 -6.86 8.07
N ARG A 75 1.09 -8.20 8.15
CA ARG A 75 0.72 -8.92 9.40
C ARG A 75 1.71 -8.62 10.52
N ALA A 76 3.01 -8.60 10.23
CA ALA A 76 4.02 -8.23 11.20
C ALA A 76 3.83 -6.80 11.73
N ALA A 77 3.54 -5.84 10.84
CA ALA A 77 3.27 -4.45 11.21
C ALA A 77 2.01 -4.31 12.08
N LEU A 78 0.95 -5.06 11.77
CA LEU A 78 -0.27 -5.09 12.59
C LEU A 78 -0.02 -5.67 13.98
N HIS A 79 0.72 -6.77 14.09
CA HIS A 79 1.10 -7.36 15.38
C HIS A 79 1.99 -6.41 16.20
N GLY A 80 2.95 -5.73 15.57
CA GLY A 80 3.77 -4.74 16.26
C GLY A 80 2.94 -3.56 16.79
N TYR A 81 1.96 -3.10 16.01
CA TYR A 81 1.05 -2.03 16.43
C TYR A 81 0.10 -2.48 17.55
N GLU A 82 -0.42 -3.71 17.47
CA GLU A 82 -1.21 -4.34 18.53
C GLU A 82 -0.42 -4.40 19.84
N ALA A 83 0.81 -4.91 19.81
CA ALA A 83 1.68 -4.95 20.98
C ALA A 83 1.90 -3.56 21.58
N TYR A 84 2.21 -2.55 20.76
CA TYR A 84 2.37 -1.16 21.21
C TYR A 84 1.13 -0.61 21.90
N LEU A 85 -0.07 -0.84 21.35
CA LEU A 85 -1.33 -0.36 21.93
C LEU A 85 -1.67 -1.06 23.25
N LEU A 86 -1.31 -2.34 23.38
CA LEU A 86 -1.60 -3.14 24.57
C LEU A 86 -0.51 -3.03 25.65
N GLY A 87 0.51 -2.19 25.44
CA GLY A 87 1.59 -1.96 26.40
C GLY A 87 2.55 -3.15 26.52
N GLY A 88 2.73 -3.90 25.43
CA GLY A 88 3.75 -4.93 25.30
C GLY A 88 5.17 -4.40 25.34
#